data_AF-A0A959XN41-F1
#
_entry.id   AF-A0A959XN41-F1
#
_cell.length_a   1.000
_cell.length_b   1.000
_cell.length_c   1.000
_cell.angle_alpha   90.00
_cell.angle_beta   90.00
_cell.angle_gamma   90.00
#
_symmetry.space_group_name_H-M   'P 1'
#
loop_
_entity.id
_entity.type
_entity.pdbx_description
1 polymer ?
#
loop_
_entity_poly.entity_id
_entity_poly.type
_entity_poly.pdbx_seq_one_letter_code
_entity_poly.pdbx_strand_id
1 'polypeptide(L)'
;MEPKPKMVTEAKLFIRLGLLSFLGFAFYYAHLFFGLLDNVVAFKAIAITFLLATIPLPIIAVNNKKLFPELTSSGKKLLTFVSALLLFHHFLMTFIFVMFLKGEGMY
;
A
#
# COMPACT_ATOMS: atom_id res chain seq x y z
N MET A 1 6.77 6.20 29.09
CA MET A 1 5.80 6.70 28.09
C MET A 1 6.61 7.24 26.91
N GLU A 2 6.31 6.84 25.67
CA GLU A 2 6.98 7.45 24.51
C GLU A 2 6.59 8.93 24.38
N PRO A 3 7.48 9.80 23.89
CA PRO A 3 7.18 11.22 23.83
C PRO A 3 6.05 11.46 22.82
N LYS A 4 4.99 12.18 23.24
CA LYS A 4 3.85 12.64 22.41
C LYS A 4 4.23 13.10 20.99
N PRO A 5 5.33 13.85 20.74
CA PRO A 5 5.74 14.20 19.37
C PRO A 5 6.09 13.00 18.47
N LYS A 6 6.63 11.91 19.02
CA LYS A 6 6.95 10.69 18.27
C LYS A 6 5.67 10.01 17.77
N MET A 7 4.66 9.90 18.62
CA MET A 7 3.35 9.33 18.27
C MET A 7 2.67 10.09 17.13
N VAL A 8 2.68 11.42 17.19
CA VAL A 8 2.10 12.27 16.12
C VAL A 8 2.84 12.08 14.80
N THR A 9 4.16 11.93 14.85
CA THR A 9 4.99 11.72 13.66
C THR A 9 4.66 10.38 13.00
N GLU A 10 4.54 9.31 13.78
CA GLU A 10 4.17 7.99 13.29
C GLU A 10 2.73 7.95 12.74
N ALA A 11 1.78 8.63 13.37
CA ALA A 11 0.41 8.75 12.86
C ALA A 11 0.36 9.50 11.51
N LYS A 12 1.14 10.60 11.38
CA LYS A 12 1.29 11.31 10.11
C LYS A 12 1.92 10.42 9.03
N LEU A 13 2.93 9.65 9.40
CA LEU A 13 3.55 8.69 8.49
C LEU A 13 2.54 7.64 8.03
N PHE A 14 1.76 7.07 8.95
CA PHE A 14 0.71 6.09 8.63
C PHE A 14 -0.29 6.64 7.62
N ILE A 15 -0.79 7.87 7.82
CA ILE A 15 -1.71 8.52 6.89
C ILE A 15 -1.05 8.71 5.51
N ARG A 16 0.19 9.20 5.47
CA ARG A 16 0.94 9.40 4.22
C ARG A 16 1.12 8.10 3.45
N LEU A 17 1.50 7.03 4.15
CA LEU A 17 1.64 5.70 3.57
C LEU A 17 0.29 5.17 3.09
N GLY A 18 -0.80 5.41 3.83
CA GLY A 18 -2.15 5.01 3.43
C GLY A 18 -2.59 5.71 2.14
N LEU A 19 -2.32 7.02 2.02
CA LEU A 19 -2.57 7.78 0.80
C LEU A 19 -1.71 7.28 -0.36
N LEU A 20 -0.42 7.02 -0.13
CA LEU A 20 0.48 6.48 -1.15
C LEU A 20 0.01 5.10 -1.65
N SER A 21 -0.46 4.25 -0.74
CA SER A 21 -1.04 2.95 -1.04
C SER A 21 -2.29 3.10 -1.90
N PHE A 22 -3.18 4.03 -1.53
CA PHE A 22 -4.38 4.31 -2.34
C PHE A 22 -4.04 4.85 -3.74
N LEU A 23 -2.99 5.67 -3.85
CA LEU A 23 -2.48 6.10 -5.16
C LEU A 23 -1.97 4.93 -5.99
N GLY A 24 -1.27 3.96 -5.39
CA GLY A 24 -0.85 2.76 -6.08
C GLY A 24 -2.03 1.89 -6.53
N PHE A 25 -3.09 1.80 -5.73
CA PHE A 25 -4.35 1.17 -6.12
C PHE A 25 -4.95 1.85 -7.36
N ALA A 26 -5.11 3.19 -7.30
CA ALA A 26 -5.62 3.97 -8.42
C ALA A 26 -4.75 3.80 -9.67
N PHE A 27 -3.42 3.78 -9.51
CA PHE A 27 -2.46 3.56 -10.59
C PHE A 27 -2.67 2.20 -11.29
N TYR A 28 -2.79 1.10 -10.54
CA TYR A 28 -3.03 -0.21 -11.13
C TYR A 28 -4.32 -0.27 -11.93
N TYR A 29 -5.41 0.29 -11.39
CA TYR A 29 -6.71 0.30 -12.06
C TYR A 29 -6.70 1.24 -13.26
N ALA A 30 -6.06 2.39 -13.15
CA ALA A 30 -5.93 3.31 -14.27
C ALA A 30 -5.16 2.65 -15.43
N HIS A 31 -4.11 1.89 -15.13
CA HIS A 31 -3.40 1.14 -16.15
C HIS A 31 -4.22 -0.04 -16.70
N LEU A 32 -4.90 -0.81 -15.85
CA LEU A 32 -5.72 -1.95 -16.28
C LEU A 32 -6.87 -1.55 -17.21
N PHE A 33 -7.53 -0.42 -16.94
CA PHE A 33 -8.71 0.02 -17.70
C PHE A 33 -8.41 1.01 -18.83
N PHE A 34 -7.38 1.84 -18.69
CA PHE A 34 -7.09 2.92 -19.64
C PHE A 34 -5.71 2.83 -20.30
N GLY A 35 -4.87 1.85 -19.94
CA GLY A 35 -3.55 1.71 -20.54
C GLY A 35 -2.60 2.88 -20.20
N LEU A 36 -2.64 3.40 -18.97
CA LEU A 36 -1.92 4.62 -18.54
C LEU A 36 -0.41 4.68 -18.86
N LEU A 37 0.27 3.55 -19.07
CA LEU A 37 1.73 3.48 -19.22
C LEU A 37 2.12 2.35 -20.15
N ASP A 38 2.49 2.69 -21.39
CA ASP A 38 2.94 1.69 -22.37
C ASP A 38 4.33 1.15 -22.07
N ASN A 39 5.19 1.91 -21.39
CA ASN A 39 6.53 1.44 -21.04
C ASN A 39 6.48 0.41 -19.90
N VAL A 40 6.62 -0.86 -20.26
CA VAL A 40 6.58 -2.01 -19.34
C VAL A 40 7.63 -1.92 -18.23
N VAL A 41 8.84 -1.44 -18.53
CA VAL A 41 9.91 -1.33 -17.52
C VAL A 41 9.56 -0.26 -16.49
N ALA A 42 9.11 0.91 -16.96
CA ALA A 42 8.69 2.00 -16.09
C ALA A 42 7.48 1.60 -15.24
N PHE A 43 6.48 0.93 -15.84
CA PHE A 43 5.33 0.42 -15.13
C PHE A 43 5.74 -0.55 -14.01
N LYS A 44 6.59 -1.54 -14.32
CA LYS A 44 7.06 -2.53 -13.33
C LYS A 44 7.84 -1.87 -12.19
N ALA A 45 8.71 -0.92 -12.50
CA ALA A 45 9.46 -0.18 -11.49
C ALA A 45 8.54 0.58 -10.53
N ILE A 46 7.52 1.27 -11.06
CA ILE A 46 6.54 2.00 -10.26
C ILE A 46 5.66 1.04 -9.44
N ALA A 47 5.19 -0.05 -10.05
CA ALA A 47 4.40 -1.09 -9.38
C ALA A 47 5.15 -1.70 -8.18
N ILE A 48 6.41 -2.09 -8.38
CA ILE A 48 7.27 -2.61 -7.31
C ILE A 48 7.51 -1.54 -6.25
N THR A 49 7.68 -0.28 -6.64
CA THR A 49 7.84 0.83 -5.69
C THR A 49 6.61 0.97 -4.79
N PHE A 50 5.39 0.92 -5.34
CA PHE A 50 4.16 0.94 -4.55
C PHE A 50 4.07 -0.25 -3.60
N LEU A 51 4.43 -1.46 -4.05
CA LEU A 51 4.49 -2.63 -3.19
C LEU A 51 5.47 -2.42 -2.01
N LEU A 52 6.71 -2.02 -2.28
CA LEU A 52 7.74 -1.86 -1.26
C LEU A 52 7.41 -0.74 -0.28
N ALA A 53 6.91 0.39 -0.78
CA ALA A 53 6.55 1.54 0.03
C ALA A 53 5.37 1.26 0.99
N THR A 54 4.54 0.25 0.68
CA THR A 54 3.34 -0.07 1.48
C THR A 54 3.58 -1.15 2.53
N ILE A 55 4.72 -1.85 2.50
CA ILE A 55 5.12 -2.84 3.51
C ILE A 55 5.04 -2.31 4.96
N PRO A 56 5.46 -1.06 5.27
CA PRO A 56 5.40 -0.56 6.63
C PRO A 56 3.97 -0.32 7.14
N LEU A 57 2.98 -0.18 6.26
CA LEU A 57 1.60 0.15 6.62
C LEU A 57 0.97 -0.90 7.56
N PRO A 58 0.94 -2.21 7.24
CA PRO A 58 0.43 -3.22 8.16
C PRO A 58 1.28 -3.36 9.42
N ILE A 59 2.60 -3.12 9.37
CA ILE A 59 3.48 -3.18 10.55
C ILE A 59 3.09 -2.10 11.56
N ILE A 60 2.87 -0.88 11.07
CA ILE A 60 2.40 0.25 11.89
C ILE A 60 0.98 -0.03 12.40
N ALA A 61 0.11 -0.61 11.56
CA ALA A 61 -1.24 -0.99 11.96
C ALA A 61 -1.27 -2.08 13.05
N VAL A 62 -0.41 -3.09 13.01
CA VAL A 62 -0.29 -4.11 14.07
C VAL A 62 0.18 -3.50 15.39
N ASN A 63 1.06 -2.50 15.34
CA ASN A 63 1.57 -1.79 16.51
C ASN A 63 0.67 -0.62 16.98
N ASN A 64 -0.58 -0.55 16.50
CA ASN A 64 -1.48 0.59 16.70
C ASN A 64 -1.91 0.88 18.15
N LYS A 65 -1.68 -0.05 19.09
CA LYS A 65 -2.18 0.08 20.48
C LYS A 65 -1.72 1.38 21.14
N LYS A 66 -0.50 1.82 20.84
CA LYS A 66 0.07 3.08 21.33
C LYS A 66 -0.22 4.26 20.41
N LEU A 67 -0.33 4.02 19.11
CA LEU A 67 -0.47 5.06 18.08
C LEU A 67 -1.87 5.68 18.01
N PHE A 68 -2.89 4.84 18.20
CA PHE A 68 -4.27 5.26 18.17
C PHE A 68 -4.97 4.80 19.46
N PRO A 69 -4.65 5.41 20.62
CA PRO A 69 -5.22 5.01 21.90
C PRO A 69 -6.75 5.16 21.92
N GLU A 70 -7.27 6.16 21.19
CA GLU A 70 -8.71 6.48 21.07
C GLU A 70 -9.50 5.49 20.20
N LEU A 71 -8.83 4.66 19.40
CA LEU A 71 -9.50 3.62 18.61
C LEU A 71 -9.95 2.46 19.51
N THR A 72 -11.22 2.07 19.34
CA THR A 72 -11.79 0.87 19.98
C THR A 72 -11.02 -0.39 19.57
N SER A 73 -11.15 -1.46 20.36
CA SER A 73 -10.53 -2.77 20.04
C SER A 73 -10.93 -3.27 18.64
N SER A 74 -12.20 -3.08 18.26
CA SER A 74 -12.70 -3.42 16.92
C SER A 74 -12.12 -2.53 15.83
N GLY A 75 -12.00 -1.21 16.07
CA GLY A 75 -11.38 -0.29 15.12
C GLY A 75 -9.91 -0.61 14.85
N LYS A 76 -9.18 -1.02 15.89
CA LYS A 76 -7.78 -1.48 15.76
C LYS A 76 -7.67 -2.73 14.91
N LYS A 77 -8.55 -3.72 15.11
CA LYS A 77 -8.60 -4.93 14.28
C LYS A 77 -8.91 -4.61 12.83
N LEU A 78 -9.88 -3.73 12.59
CA LEU A 78 -10.25 -3.30 11.23
C LEU A 78 -9.09 -2.59 10.54
N LEU A 79 -8.40 -1.68 11.23
CA LEU A 79 -7.26 -0.95 10.67
C LEU A 79 -6.15 -1.91 10.23
N THR A 80 -5.81 -2.88 11.09
CA THR A 80 -4.83 -3.93 10.77
C THR A 80 -5.28 -4.76 9.57
N PHE A 81 -6.55 -5.18 9.55
CA PHE A 81 -7.10 -5.98 8.48
C PHE A 81 -7.08 -5.24 7.14
N VAL A 82 -7.56 -4.00 7.10
CA VAL A 82 -7.57 -3.16 5.88
C VAL A 82 -6.15 -2.90 5.39
N SER A 83 -5.21 -2.59 6.28
CA SER A 83 -3.81 -2.35 5.90
C SER A 83 -3.15 -3.62 5.33
N ALA A 84 -3.45 -4.79 5.91
CA ALA A 84 -2.96 -6.07 5.41
C ALA A 84 -3.60 -6.43 4.05
N LEU A 85 -4.91 -6.21 3.90
CA LEU A 85 -5.64 -6.45 2.66
C LEU A 85 -5.10 -5.55 1.53
N LEU A 86 -4.76 -4.30 1.86
CA LEU A 86 -4.21 -3.35 0.92
C LEU A 86 -2.79 -3.76 0.47
N LEU A 87 -1.92 -4.18 1.40
CA LEU A 87 -0.62 -4.76 1.03
C LEU A 87 -0.79 -6.01 0.17
N PHE A 88 -1.72 -6.90 0.53
CA PHE A 88 -2.03 -8.09 -0.26
C PHE A 88 -2.50 -7.73 -1.67
N HIS A 89 -3.32 -6.68 -1.80
CA HIS A 89 -3.72 -6.15 -3.10
C HIS A 89 -2.53 -5.64 -3.91
N HIS A 90 -1.64 -4.83 -3.32
CA HIS A 90 -0.42 -4.36 -4.00
C HIS A 90 0.47 -5.53 -4.44
N PHE A 91 0.59 -6.55 -3.60
CA PHE A 91 1.34 -7.75 -3.91
C PHE A 91 0.70 -8.47 -5.11
N LEU A 92 -0.61 -8.71 -5.07
CA LEU A 92 -1.33 -9.40 -6.14
C LEU A 92 -1.26 -8.65 -7.46
N MET A 93 -1.51 -7.33 -7.47
CA MET A 93 -1.45 -6.52 -8.69
C MET A 93 -0.03 -6.49 -9.26
N THR A 94 0.98 -6.26 -8.41
CA THR A 94 2.38 -6.31 -8.84
C THR A 94 2.73 -7.68 -9.41
N PHE A 95 2.29 -8.76 -8.76
CA PHE A 95 2.49 -10.12 -9.24
C PHE A 95 1.82 -10.35 -10.59
N ILE A 96 0.56 -9.94 -10.77
CA ILE A 96 -0.15 -10.02 -12.04
C ILE A 96 0.61 -9.26 -13.13
N PHE A 97 1.03 -8.02 -12.89
CA PHE A 97 1.70 -7.21 -13.90
C PHE A 97 3.15 -7.62 -14.19
N VAL A 98 3.87 -8.12 -13.19
CA VAL A 98 5.28 -8.51 -13.35
C VAL A 98 5.39 -9.92 -13.91
N MET A 99 4.57 -10.86 -13.42
CA MET A 99 4.67 -12.29 -13.74
C MET A 99 3.71 -12.73 -14.84
N PHE A 100 2.47 -12.25 -14.85
CA PHE A 100 1.43 -12.75 -15.76
C PHE A 100 1.23 -11.88 -16.99
N LEU A 101 1.21 -10.55 -16.85
CA LEU A 101 1.17 -9.62 -17.97
C LEU A 101 2.57 -9.42 -18.56
N LYS A 102 3.19 -10.53 -18.96
CA LYS A 102 4.23 -10.57 -19.99
C LYS A 102 3.55 -10.32 -21.35
N GLY A 103 2.92 -9.15 -21.48
CA GLY A 103 2.02 -8.78 -22.58
C GLY A 103 2.71 -8.02 -23.72
N GLU A 104 4.00 -8.26 -23.97
CA GLU A 104 4.72 -7.72 -25.14
C GLU A 104 5.68 -8.78 -25.73
N GLY A 105 5.21 -10.02 -25.81
CA GLY A 105 5.86 -11.08 -26.59
C GLY A 105 4.89 -11.89 -27.44
N MET A 106 3.66 -11.41 -27.59
CA MET A 106 2.62 -12.05 -28.43
C MET A 106 1.96 -11.01 -29.35
N TYR A 107 2.78 -10.33 -30.15
CA TYR A 107 2.47 -9.92 -31.52
C TYR A 107 3.76 -9.99 -32.33
#